data_AF-A0A9W7YRF7-F1
#
_entry.id   AF-A0A9W7YRF7-F1
#
_cell.length_a   1.000
_cell.length_b   1.000
_cell.length_c   1.000
_cell.angle_alpha   90.00
_cell.angle_beta   90.00
_cell.angle_gamma   90.00
#
_symmetry.space_group_name_H-M   'P 1'
#
loop_
_entity.id
_entity.type
_entity.pdbx_description
1 polymer ?
#
loop_
_entity_poly.entity_id
_entity_poly.type
_entity_poly.pdbx_seq_one_letter_code
_entity_poly.pdbx_strand_id
1 'polypeptide(L)'
;MSLSETAAEHSRLHLLPQTNQLKGLMTIIRDIKTPRGDFVFYSDRVIRLLIEEGLNYLPVVDKEVTTPMGVPFHGVAFEGRICGVSIMRAGESMEQGLRDVCTSVRIGKVLIQRDERTAQAKLYYSKLPKDISDRWVLLLDPMLATGGSAIKCIEALLEAGVREERI
;
A
#
# COMPACT_ATOMS: atom_id res chain seq x y z
N MET A 1 12.11 10.99 19.60
CA MET A 1 11.95 11.45 18.22
C MET A 1 10.46 11.53 17.94
N SER A 2 9.95 12.70 17.56
CA SER A 2 8.56 12.88 17.16
C SER A 2 8.33 12.28 15.77
N LEU A 3 7.10 11.86 15.44
CA LEU A 3 6.78 11.31 14.11
C LEU A 3 7.16 12.29 12.98
N SER A 4 7.00 13.58 13.22
CA SER A 4 7.38 14.66 12.30
C SER A 4 8.89 14.75 12.07
N GLU A 5 9.71 14.49 13.10
CA GLU A 5 11.18 14.48 12.96
C GLU A 5 11.62 13.31 12.07
N THR A 6 11.09 12.11 12.30
CA THR A 6 11.42 10.92 11.49
C THR A 6 11.02 11.09 10.02
N ALA A 7 9.86 11.69 9.75
CA ALA A 7 9.44 11.99 8.38
C ALA A 7 10.33 13.04 7.70
N ALA A 8 10.82 14.02 8.44
CA ALA A 8 11.74 15.04 7.90
C ALA A 8 13.12 14.45 7.53
N GLU A 9 13.56 13.39 8.22
CA GLU A 9 14.82 12.71 7.94
C GLU A 9 14.75 11.76 6.74
N HIS A 10 13.55 11.35 6.33
CA HIS A 10 13.34 10.39 5.24
C HIS A 10 12.43 10.99 4.15
N SER A 11 13.04 11.48 3.06
CA SER A 11 12.33 12.15 1.96
C SER A 11 11.26 11.32 1.23
N ARG A 12 11.31 10.00 1.35
CA ARG A 12 10.33 9.04 0.78
C ARG A 12 9.35 8.49 1.82
N LEU A 13 9.39 8.99 3.06
CA LEU A 13 8.45 8.62 4.10
C LEU A 13 7.32 9.64 4.15
N HIS A 14 6.12 9.19 3.85
CA HIS A 14 4.93 10.03 3.86
C HIS A 14 4.02 9.66 5.02
N LEU A 15 3.61 10.67 5.80
CA LEU A 15 2.68 10.49 6.90
C LEU A 15 1.29 10.95 6.49
N LEU A 16 0.29 10.11 6.77
CA LEU A 16 -1.09 10.57 6.73
C LEU A 16 -1.26 11.79 7.64
N PRO A 17 -2.09 12.78 7.25
CA PRO A 17 -2.41 13.91 8.10
C PRO A 17 -2.93 13.46 9.46
N GLN A 18 -2.32 13.96 10.54
CA GLN A 18 -2.60 13.57 11.93
C GLN A 18 -3.88 14.23 12.48
N THR A 19 -4.99 14.04 11.77
CA THR A 19 -6.31 14.59 12.12
C THR A 19 -6.89 13.93 13.37
N ASN A 20 -7.85 14.59 14.03
CA ASN A 20 -8.58 13.99 15.14
C ASN A 20 -9.33 12.72 14.73
N GLN A 21 -9.79 12.64 13.48
CA GLN A 21 -10.43 11.45 12.94
C GLN A 21 -9.45 10.28 12.87
N LEU A 22 -8.26 10.45 12.28
CA LEU A 22 -7.26 9.39 12.22
C LEU A 22 -6.82 8.98 13.63
N LYS A 23 -6.57 9.94 14.52
CA LYS A 23 -6.22 9.65 15.92
C LYS A 23 -7.30 8.82 16.62
N GLY A 24 -8.58 9.18 16.45
CA GLY A 24 -9.70 8.42 17.02
C GLY A 24 -9.78 6.98 16.47
N LEU A 25 -9.60 6.79 15.17
CA LEU A 25 -9.53 5.45 14.56
C LEU A 25 -8.36 4.63 15.14
N MET A 26 -7.18 5.25 15.24
CA MET A 26 -5.98 4.63 15.81
C MET A 26 -6.15 4.27 17.28
N THR A 27 -6.87 5.09 18.06
CA THR A 27 -7.20 4.78 19.46
C THR A 27 -8.03 3.51 19.56
N ILE A 28 -9.06 3.34 18.71
CA ILE A 28 -9.93 2.16 18.74
C ILE A 28 -9.17 0.90 18.35
N ILE A 29 -8.45 0.89 17.23
CA ILE A 29 -7.75 -0.33 16.77
C ILE A 29 -6.57 -0.73 17.67
N ARG A 30 -6.10 0.17 18.54
CA ARG A 30 -5.02 -0.10 19.50
C ARG A 30 -5.52 -0.48 20.90
N ASP A 31 -6.79 -0.26 21.23
CA ASP A 31 -7.34 -0.64 22.53
C ASP A 31 -7.53 -2.16 22.58
N ILE A 32 -6.91 -2.80 23.58
CA ILE A 32 -7.01 -4.25 23.85
C ILE A 32 -8.46 -4.69 24.15
N LYS A 33 -9.31 -3.76 24.56
CA LYS A 33 -10.73 -4.01 24.87
C LYS A 33 -11.64 -3.95 23.64
N THR A 34 -11.13 -3.50 22.49
CA THR A 34 -11.94 -3.38 21.26
C THR A 34 -12.43 -4.74 20.77
N PRO A 35 -13.75 -4.94 20.62
CA PRO A 35 -14.30 -6.18 20.06
C PRO A 35 -13.81 -6.42 18.64
N ARG A 36 -13.70 -7.70 18.25
CA ARG A 36 -13.20 -8.09 16.92
C ARG A 36 -13.94 -7.40 15.76
N GLY A 37 -15.27 -7.27 15.84
CA GLY A 37 -16.07 -6.63 14.79
C GLY A 37 -15.68 -5.17 14.58
N ASP A 38 -15.54 -4.43 15.67
CA ASP A 38 -15.11 -3.03 15.65
C ASP A 38 -13.66 -2.92 15.15
N PHE A 39 -12.76 -3.79 15.62
CA PHE A 39 -11.37 -3.78 15.18
C PHE A 39 -11.26 -3.90 13.65
N VAL A 40 -11.99 -4.84 13.04
CA VAL A 40 -12.01 -5.02 11.58
C VAL A 40 -12.59 -3.78 10.91
N PHE A 41 -13.77 -3.34 11.34
CA PHE A 41 -14.44 -2.17 10.76
C PHE A 41 -13.58 -0.90 10.78
N TYR A 42 -12.96 -0.59 11.92
CA TYR A 42 -12.13 0.62 12.04
C TYR A 42 -10.76 0.46 11.37
N SER A 43 -10.21 -0.76 11.29
CA SER A 43 -8.98 -1.02 10.52
C SER A 43 -9.23 -0.80 9.03
N ASP A 44 -10.34 -1.28 8.48
CA ASP A 44 -10.71 -1.07 7.07
C ASP A 44 -10.85 0.42 6.73
N ARG A 45 -11.37 1.22 7.68
CA ARG A 45 -11.42 2.68 7.52
C ARG A 45 -10.04 3.33 7.46
N VAL A 46 -9.10 2.89 8.30
CA VAL A 46 -7.71 3.39 8.24
C VAL A 46 -7.05 2.96 6.93
N ILE A 47 -7.24 1.70 6.52
CA ILE A 47 -6.72 1.15 5.26
C ILE A 47 -7.24 1.96 4.06
N ARG A 48 -8.53 2.30 4.02
CA ARG A 48 -9.09 3.13 2.93
C ARG A 48 -8.40 4.48 2.82
N LEU A 49 -8.19 5.17 3.95
CA LEU A 49 -7.49 6.46 3.98
C LEU A 49 -6.04 6.31 3.50
N LEU A 50 -5.35 5.24 3.92
CA LEU A 50 -3.97 4.97 3.55
C LEU A 50 -3.83 4.66 2.06
N ILE A 51 -4.78 3.93 1.47
CA ILE A 51 -4.75 3.56 0.05
C ILE A 51 -5.03 4.78 -0.83
N GLU A 52 -6.03 5.59 -0.50
CA GLU A 52 -6.31 6.84 -1.26
C GLU A 52 -5.09 7.76 -1.24
N GLU A 53 -4.40 7.88 -0.10
CA GLU A 53 -3.16 8.66 -0.03
C GLU A 53 -2.02 8.00 -0.83
N GLY A 54 -1.87 6.68 -0.73
CA GLY A 54 -0.85 5.93 -1.48
C GLY A 54 -0.96 6.13 -3.00
N LEU A 55 -2.18 6.25 -3.53
CA LEU A 55 -2.42 6.50 -4.95
C LEU A 55 -1.97 7.90 -5.40
N ASN A 56 -1.90 8.90 -4.51
CA ASN A 56 -1.42 10.25 -4.85
C ASN A 56 0.06 10.30 -5.24
N TYR A 57 0.84 9.25 -4.94
CA TYR A 57 2.26 9.15 -5.30
C TYR A 57 2.50 8.49 -6.66
N LEU A 58 1.45 8.05 -7.35
CA LEU A 58 1.54 7.56 -8.71
C LEU A 58 1.67 8.72 -9.70
N PRO A 59 2.47 8.58 -10.76
CA PRO A 59 2.54 9.60 -11.79
C PRO A 59 1.22 9.77 -12.52
N VAL A 60 1.00 10.99 -13.00
CA VAL A 60 -0.19 11.38 -13.75
C VAL A 60 0.20 12.07 -15.06
N VAL A 61 -0.70 11.99 -16.03
CA VAL A 61 -0.61 12.69 -17.31
C VAL A 61 -1.79 13.67 -17.43
N ASP A 62 -1.53 14.83 -18.03
CA ASP A 62 -2.57 15.81 -18.31
C ASP A 62 -3.66 15.21 -19.20
N LYS A 63 -4.90 15.53 -18.88
CA LYS A 63 -6.06 15.04 -19.62
C LYS A 63 -7.13 16.11 -19.71
N GLU A 64 -7.39 16.55 -20.92
CA GLU A 64 -8.57 17.37 -21.22
C GLU A 64 -9.78 16.48 -21.53
N VAL A 65 -10.93 16.83 -20.99
CA VAL A 65 -12.22 16.22 -21.32
C VAL A 65 -13.25 17.30 -21.64
N THR A 66 -14.18 16.99 -22.52
CA THR A 66 -15.34 17.85 -22.76
C THR A 66 -16.44 17.51 -21.75
N THR A 67 -16.87 18.51 -20.97
CA THR A 67 -17.97 18.34 -20.02
C THR A 67 -19.32 18.20 -20.74
N PRO A 68 -20.39 17.71 -20.07
CA PRO A 68 -21.74 17.69 -20.66
C PRO A 68 -22.27 19.07 -21.10
N MET A 69 -21.69 20.16 -20.57
CA MET A 69 -22.02 21.53 -20.94
C MET A 69 -21.26 22.02 -22.20
N GLY A 70 -20.44 21.17 -22.82
CA GLY A 70 -19.64 21.50 -23.99
C GLY A 70 -18.36 22.31 -23.71
N VAL A 71 -18.02 22.55 -22.43
CA VAL A 71 -16.80 23.29 -22.05
C VAL A 71 -15.65 22.33 -21.73
N PRO A 72 -14.39 22.69 -22.08
CA PRO A 72 -13.23 21.87 -21.75
C PRO A 72 -12.94 21.91 -20.24
N PHE A 73 -12.63 20.75 -19.66
CA PHE A 73 -12.14 20.58 -18.30
C PHE A 73 -10.74 19.99 -18.34
N HIS A 74 -9.79 20.67 -17.68
CA HIS A 74 -8.39 20.25 -17.60
C HIS A 74 -8.20 19.49 -16.29
N GLY A 75 -7.99 18.18 -16.40
CA GLY A 75 -7.70 17.31 -15.27
C GLY A 75 -6.49 16.43 -15.56
N VAL A 76 -6.42 15.31 -14.86
CA VAL A 76 -5.32 14.35 -14.98
C VAL A 76 -5.84 12.91 -15.05
N ALA A 77 -5.01 12.00 -15.56
CA ALA A 77 -5.20 10.56 -15.48
C ALA A 77 -3.92 9.89 -14.96
N PHE A 78 -4.06 8.76 -14.26
CA PHE A 78 -2.89 7.98 -13.83
C PHE A 78 -2.09 7.44 -15.02
N GLU A 79 -0.77 7.52 -14.92
CA GLU A 79 0.14 6.98 -15.93
C GLU A 79 0.37 5.48 -15.71
N GLY A 80 0.21 4.69 -16.76
CA GLY A 80 0.53 3.26 -16.75
C GLY A 80 -0.51 2.39 -16.04
N ARG A 81 -0.07 1.25 -15.52
CA ARG A 81 -0.95 0.22 -14.93
C ARG A 81 -0.48 -0.11 -13.51
N ILE A 82 -1.42 -0.19 -12.58
CA ILE A 82 -1.13 -0.54 -11.18
C ILE A 82 -1.36 -2.03 -10.90
N CYS A 83 -0.70 -2.54 -9.88
CA CYS A 83 -1.07 -3.78 -9.18
C CYS A 83 -0.73 -3.67 -7.69
N GLY A 84 -1.49 -4.35 -6.84
CA GLY A 84 -1.12 -4.55 -5.44
C GLY A 84 -0.30 -5.82 -5.27
N VAL A 85 0.64 -5.84 -4.33
CA VAL A 85 1.34 -7.05 -3.89
C VAL A 85 1.21 -7.14 -2.38
N SER A 86 0.51 -8.16 -1.89
CA SER A 86 0.32 -8.37 -0.45
C SER A 86 1.39 -9.31 0.12
N ILE A 87 2.02 -8.89 1.22
CA ILE A 87 2.86 -9.77 2.03
C ILE A 87 1.94 -10.58 2.95
N MET A 88 1.85 -11.88 2.68
CA MET A 88 0.98 -12.76 3.42
C MET A 88 1.50 -12.99 4.85
N ARG A 89 0.62 -13.05 5.85
CA ARG A 89 -0.85 -12.94 5.77
C ARG A 89 -1.38 -11.53 6.02
N ALA A 90 -0.64 -10.70 6.74
CA ALA A 90 -1.15 -9.41 7.24
C ALA A 90 -1.53 -8.46 6.10
N GLY A 91 -0.74 -8.41 5.02
CA GLY A 91 -1.01 -7.59 3.84
C GLY A 91 -2.31 -7.93 3.13
N GLU A 92 -2.84 -9.15 3.30
CA GLU A 92 -4.11 -9.55 2.67
C GLU A 92 -5.30 -8.76 3.22
N SER A 93 -5.21 -8.23 4.45
CA SER A 93 -6.23 -7.37 5.03
C SER A 93 -6.45 -6.07 4.23
N MET A 94 -5.45 -5.63 3.48
CA MET A 94 -5.50 -4.40 2.68
C MET A 94 -6.03 -4.61 1.26
N GLU A 95 -6.14 -5.86 0.80
CA GLU A 95 -6.55 -6.17 -0.58
C GLU A 95 -7.96 -5.67 -0.88
N GLN A 96 -8.89 -5.81 0.07
CA GLN A 96 -10.27 -5.38 -0.12
C GLN A 96 -10.34 -3.85 -0.28
N GLY A 97 -9.67 -3.11 0.60
CA GLY A 97 -9.59 -1.65 0.50
C GLY A 97 -9.01 -1.19 -0.85
N LEU A 98 -8.04 -1.91 -1.41
CA LEU A 98 -7.48 -1.58 -2.71
C LEU A 98 -8.46 -1.87 -3.86
N ARG A 99 -9.21 -2.98 -3.79
CA ARG A 99 -10.22 -3.32 -4.79
C ARG A 99 -11.41 -2.37 -4.77
N ASP A 100 -11.75 -1.83 -3.60
CA ASP A 100 -12.85 -0.87 -3.44
C ASP A 100 -12.54 0.48 -4.09
N VAL A 101 -11.25 0.83 -4.25
CA VAL A 101 -10.81 2.06 -4.92
C VAL A 101 -10.44 1.80 -6.39
N CYS A 102 -9.87 0.63 -6.68
CA CYS A 102 -9.35 0.27 -8.00
C CYS A 102 -9.99 -1.02 -8.51
N THR A 103 -11.13 -0.88 -9.20
CA THR A 103 -12.01 -2.00 -9.61
C THR A 103 -11.34 -3.08 -10.48
N SER A 104 -10.27 -2.77 -11.21
CA SER A 104 -9.55 -3.71 -12.08
C SER A 104 -8.10 -3.99 -11.64
N VAL A 105 -7.76 -3.75 -10.37
CA VAL A 105 -6.41 -3.96 -9.85
C VAL A 105 -6.05 -5.46 -9.81
N ARG A 106 -4.88 -5.81 -10.36
CA ARG A 106 -4.31 -7.14 -10.20
C ARG A 106 -3.64 -7.24 -8.83
N ILE A 107 -3.76 -8.39 -8.16
CA ILE A 107 -3.13 -8.63 -6.86
C ILE A 107 -2.13 -9.79 -7.01
N GLY A 108 -0.87 -9.51 -6.71
CA GLY A 108 0.16 -10.50 -6.46
C GLY A 108 0.23 -10.86 -4.97
N LYS A 109 0.70 -12.06 -4.66
CA LYS A 109 0.85 -12.54 -3.28
C LYS A 109 2.24 -13.09 -3.04
N VAL A 110 2.81 -12.71 -1.91
CA VAL A 110 4.15 -13.13 -1.50
C VAL A 110 4.10 -13.68 -0.07
N LEU A 111 4.58 -14.91 0.14
CA LEU A 111 4.75 -15.48 1.48
C LEU A 111 6.21 -15.34 1.91
N ILE A 112 6.43 -14.55 2.95
CA ILE A 112 7.73 -14.44 3.59
C ILE A 112 7.58 -14.90 5.03
N GLN A 113 8.45 -15.82 5.44
CA GLN A 113 8.50 -16.29 6.80
C GLN A 113 9.94 -16.24 7.30
N ARG A 114 10.06 -15.96 8.59
CA ARG A 114 11.35 -15.92 9.26
C ARG A 114 11.76 -17.34 9.62
N ASP A 115 12.96 -17.73 9.24
CA ASP A 115 13.57 -18.98 9.69
C ASP A 115 13.77 -18.91 11.21
N GLU A 116 13.21 -19.87 11.96
CA GLU A 116 13.24 -19.88 13.43
C GLU A 116 14.66 -20.03 14.01
N ARG A 117 15.60 -20.57 13.23
CA ARG A 117 16.98 -20.81 13.65
C ARG A 117 17.90 -19.66 13.29
N THR A 118 17.81 -19.16 12.06
CA THR A 118 18.72 -18.11 11.57
C THR A 118 18.14 -16.71 11.69
N ALA A 119 16.85 -16.61 12.01
CA ALA A 119 16.11 -15.35 12.07
C ALA A 119 16.12 -14.57 10.74
N GLN A 120 16.44 -15.22 9.61
CA GLN A 120 16.45 -14.61 8.28
C GLN A 120 15.09 -14.76 7.59
N ALA A 121 14.67 -13.71 6.88
CA ALA A 121 13.46 -13.73 6.06
C ALA A 121 13.70 -14.55 4.78
N LYS A 122 12.90 -15.58 4.56
CA LYS A 122 12.94 -16.42 3.35
C LYS A 122 11.64 -16.30 2.57
N LEU A 123 11.77 -16.29 1.25
CA LEU A 123 10.65 -16.34 0.31
C LEU A 123 10.17 -17.79 0.18
N TYR A 124 8.93 -18.07 0.59
CA TYR A 124 8.33 -19.41 0.52
C TYR A 124 7.38 -19.57 -0.66
N TYR A 125 6.74 -18.47 -1.06
CA TYR A 125 5.77 -18.47 -2.15
C TYR A 125 5.73 -17.10 -2.82
N SER A 126 5.63 -17.09 -4.14
CA SER A 126 5.42 -15.88 -4.92
C SER A 126 4.49 -16.20 -6.09
N LYS A 127 3.39 -15.46 -6.19
CA LYS A 127 2.49 -15.49 -7.34
C LYS A 127 2.19 -14.05 -7.75
N LEU A 128 2.93 -13.59 -8.74
CA LEU A 128 2.86 -12.23 -9.27
C LEU A 128 2.14 -12.22 -10.62
N PRO A 129 1.53 -11.08 -11.02
CA PRO A 129 1.09 -10.89 -12.40
C PRO A 129 2.22 -11.13 -13.40
N LYS A 130 1.92 -11.78 -14.54
CA LYS A 130 2.92 -12.06 -15.59
C LYS A 130 3.55 -10.80 -16.17
N ASP A 131 2.84 -9.68 -16.12
CA ASP A 131 3.25 -8.38 -16.64
C ASP A 131 3.63 -7.38 -15.53
N ILE A 132 4.13 -7.89 -14.38
CA ILE A 132 4.46 -7.04 -13.22
C ILE A 132 5.61 -6.06 -13.49
N SER A 133 6.57 -6.41 -14.34
CA SER A 133 7.71 -5.54 -14.71
C SER A 133 7.27 -4.21 -15.33
N ASP A 134 6.09 -4.19 -15.95
CA ASP A 134 5.53 -3.03 -16.64
C ASP A 134 4.48 -2.27 -15.80
N ARG A 135 4.42 -2.54 -14.49
CA ARG A 135 3.41 -1.99 -13.58
C ARG A 135 4.02 -1.17 -12.45
N TRP A 136 3.20 -0.27 -11.90
CA TRP A 136 3.40 0.32 -10.59
C TRP A 136 2.88 -0.65 -9.53
N VAL A 137 3.69 -0.95 -8.54
CA VAL A 137 3.40 -1.91 -7.48
C VAL A 137 3.06 -1.15 -6.21
N LEU A 138 1.90 -1.44 -5.64
CA LEU A 138 1.57 -1.03 -4.27
C LEU A 138 1.88 -2.21 -3.35
N LEU A 139 2.98 -2.15 -2.60
CA LEU A 139 3.35 -3.16 -1.63
C LEU A 139 2.50 -3.00 -0.35
N LEU A 140 1.77 -4.04 0.03
CA LEU A 140 0.79 -4.01 1.12
C LEU A 140 1.29 -4.81 2.32
N ASP A 141 1.58 -4.11 3.42
CA ASP A 141 1.88 -4.68 4.74
C ASP A 141 1.45 -3.68 5.84
N PRO A 142 0.51 -4.01 6.72
CA PRO A 142 0.01 -3.08 7.75
C PRO A 142 1.03 -2.79 8.87
N MET A 143 2.11 -3.57 8.99
CA MET A 143 3.10 -3.40 10.06
C MET A 143 4.54 -3.47 9.54
N LEU A 144 5.30 -2.41 9.77
CA LEU A 144 6.73 -2.37 9.48
C LEU A 144 7.52 -2.32 10.80
N ALA A 145 8.02 -3.47 11.24
CA ALA A 145 8.81 -3.57 12.48
C ALA A 145 10.31 -3.48 12.21
N THR A 146 10.94 -4.60 11.80
CA THR A 146 12.37 -4.64 11.46
C THR A 146 12.65 -4.39 9.98
N GLY A 147 11.61 -4.29 9.15
CA GLY A 147 11.72 -4.14 7.70
C GLY A 147 12.14 -5.40 6.93
N GLY A 148 12.55 -6.49 7.60
CA GLY A 148 13.10 -7.67 6.92
C GLY A 148 12.16 -8.32 5.90
N SER A 149 10.86 -8.40 6.20
CA SER A 149 9.87 -8.93 5.25
C SER A 149 9.66 -8.00 4.05
N ALA A 150 9.58 -6.68 4.29
CA ALA A 150 9.43 -5.70 3.22
C ALA A 150 10.65 -5.69 2.28
N ILE A 151 11.86 -5.68 2.84
CA ILE A 151 13.11 -5.77 2.07
C ILE A 151 13.13 -7.06 1.24
N LYS A 152 12.80 -8.21 1.84
CA LYS A 152 12.80 -9.48 1.11
C LYS A 152 11.75 -9.52 -0.01
N CYS A 153 10.62 -8.84 0.19
CA CYS A 153 9.60 -8.71 -0.86
C CYS A 153 10.07 -7.79 -1.98
N ILE A 154 10.72 -6.66 -1.65
CA ILE A 154 11.31 -5.75 -2.64
C ILE A 154 12.36 -6.49 -3.47
N GLU A 155 13.26 -7.24 -2.85
CA GLU A 155 14.23 -8.10 -3.56
C GLU A 155 13.55 -9.02 -4.57
N ALA A 156 12.48 -9.71 -4.17
CA ALA A 156 11.73 -10.60 -5.05
C ALA A 156 11.03 -9.87 -6.22
N LEU A 157 10.62 -8.61 -6.01
CA LEU A 157 10.04 -7.77 -7.07
C LEU A 157 11.10 -7.29 -8.06
N LEU A 158 12.27 -6.90 -7.56
CA LEU A 158 13.42 -6.53 -8.40
C LEU A 158 13.90 -7.73 -9.23
N GLU A 159 13.98 -8.92 -8.64
CA GLU A 159 14.28 -10.18 -9.35
C GLU A 159 13.22 -10.50 -10.42
N ALA A 160 11.97 -10.12 -10.20
CA ALA A 160 10.88 -10.25 -11.17
C ALA A 160 10.87 -9.14 -12.24
N GLY A 161 11.86 -8.24 -12.25
CA GLY A 161 12.02 -7.19 -13.25
C GLY A 161 11.22 -5.90 -12.98
N VAL A 162 10.66 -5.74 -11.78
CA VAL A 162 10.07 -4.47 -11.35
C VAL A 162 11.19 -3.47 -11.10
N ARG A 163 11.02 -2.23 -11.54
CA ARG A 163 11.99 -1.15 -11.27
C ARG A 163 11.77 -0.61 -9.87
N GLU A 164 12.84 -0.32 -9.13
CA GLU A 164 12.77 0.12 -7.74
C GLU A 164 11.90 1.38 -7.57
N GLU A 165 11.99 2.33 -8.51
CA GLU A 165 11.20 3.56 -8.47
C GLU A 165 9.70 3.35 -8.75
N ARG A 166 9.27 2.12 -9.07
CA ARG A 166 7.87 1.75 -9.32
C ARG A 166 7.22 0.96 -8.18
N ILE A 167 7.89 0.80 -7.03
CA ILE A 167 7.41 0.09 -5.84
C ILE A 167 6.96 1.09 -4.78
#